data_AF-Q10RM3-F1
#
_entry.id   AF-Q10RM3-F1
#
_cell.length_a   1.000
_cell.length_b   1.000
_cell.length_c   1.000
_cell.angle_alpha   90.00
_cell.angle_beta   90.00
_cell.angle_gamma   90.00
#
_symmetry.space_group_name_H-M   'P 1'
#
loop_
_entity.id
_entity.type
_entity.pdbx_description
1 polymer ?
#
loop_
_entity_poly.entity_id
_entity_poly.type
_entity_poly.pdbx_seq_one_letter_code
_entity_poly.pdbx_strand_id
1 'polypeptide(L)'
;MEVIERSDAKHVLTAPLRFRPPLSLLLASIRKGNVCVAGDALHPMTPDLGQGGCAALEDGVVLARCLGDAILGGGGGGAESERIEAGLREYARIRRWRSAELIGTAYVVGFMQESSNAVISFLRDNWLARALVRKLLKMADYYCGKL
;
A
#
# COMPACT_ATOMS: atom_id res chain seq x y z
N MET A 1 0.10 33.45 -1.68
CA MET A 1 -0.97 32.99 -2.60
C MET A 1 -0.58 33.12 -4.07
N GLU A 2 0.38 33.98 -4.43
CA GLU A 2 0.84 34.21 -5.81
C GLU A 2 1.22 32.94 -6.60
N VAL A 3 1.79 31.92 -5.95
CA VAL A 3 2.14 30.63 -6.61
C VAL A 3 0.91 29.81 -7.01
N ILE A 4 -0.16 29.86 -6.20
CA ILE A 4 -1.42 29.17 -6.52
C ILE A 4 -2.13 29.92 -7.65
N GLU A 5 -2.13 31.26 -7.60
CA GLU A 5 -2.74 32.12 -8.63
C GLU A 5 -2.04 32.01 -10.00
N ARG A 6 -0.76 31.63 -10.03
CA ARG A 6 -0.01 31.34 -11.27
C ARG A 6 -0.28 29.95 -11.85
N SER A 7 -0.97 29.07 -11.11
CA SER A 7 -1.32 27.74 -11.62
C SER A 7 -2.48 27.84 -12.61
N ASP A 8 -2.33 27.28 -13.81
CA ASP A 8 -3.43 27.24 -14.78
C ASP A 8 -4.58 26.39 -14.20
N ALA A 9 -5.78 26.99 -14.14
CA ALA A 9 -7.00 26.34 -13.65
C ALA A 9 -7.31 25.04 -14.42
N LYS A 10 -6.85 24.91 -15.68
CA LYS A 10 -7.00 23.69 -16.50
C LYS A 10 -6.22 22.49 -15.97
N HIS A 11 -5.23 22.70 -15.10
CA HIS A 11 -4.41 21.65 -14.50
C HIS A 11 -4.79 21.35 -13.05
N VAL A 12 -5.82 22.02 -12.52
CA VAL A 12 -6.36 21.72 -11.19
C VAL A 12 -7.25 20.48 -11.29
N LEU A 13 -6.73 19.35 -10.83
CA LEU A 13 -7.47 18.09 -10.79
C LEU A 13 -8.12 17.93 -9.42
N THR A 14 -9.44 17.84 -9.42
CA THR A 14 -10.22 17.50 -8.22
C THR A 14 -10.70 16.05 -8.34
N ALA A 15 -10.08 15.15 -7.59
CA ALA A 15 -10.52 13.76 -7.49
C ALA A 15 -11.08 13.51 -6.08
N PRO A 16 -12.29 12.93 -5.95
CA PRO A 16 -12.86 12.64 -4.63
C PRO A 16 -12.04 11.55 -3.94
N LEU A 17 -11.68 11.78 -2.67
CA LEU A 17 -11.05 10.76 -1.84
C LEU A 17 -12.08 9.69 -1.49
N ARG A 18 -11.81 8.45 -1.90
CA ARG A 18 -12.65 7.29 -1.57
C ARG A 18 -11.93 6.39 -0.59
N PHE A 19 -12.54 6.17 0.56
CA PHE A 19 -12.01 5.30 1.59
C PHE A 19 -12.43 3.84 1.36
N ARG A 20 -11.46 2.93 1.46
CA ARG A 20 -11.71 1.49 1.52
C ARG A 20 -11.25 0.98 2.89
N PRO A 21 -12.15 0.44 3.74
CA PRO A 21 -11.77 -0.01 5.06
C PRO A 21 -10.68 -1.10 5.02
N PRO A 22 -9.59 -0.99 5.80
CA PRO A 22 -8.50 -1.97 5.77
C PRO A 22 -8.95 -3.37 6.22
N LEU A 23 -9.98 -3.45 7.07
CA LEU A 23 -10.56 -4.74 7.49
C LEU A 23 -11.17 -5.52 6.31
N SER A 24 -11.72 -4.80 5.31
CA SER A 24 -12.23 -5.46 4.10
C SER A 24 -11.13 -6.16 3.33
N LEU A 25 -9.90 -5.65 3.39
CA LEU A 25 -8.74 -6.23 2.71
C LEU A 25 -8.21 -7.48 3.42
N LEU A 26 -8.31 -7.53 4.75
CA LEU A 26 -7.94 -8.72 5.52
C LEU A 26 -8.85 -9.91 5.20
N LEU A 27 -10.12 -9.65 4.91
CA LEU A 27 -11.14 -10.66 4.59
C LEU A 27 -11.30 -10.90 3.08
N ALA A 28 -10.82 -9.98 2.23
CA ALA A 28 -10.97 -10.08 0.79
C ALA A 28 -10.03 -11.13 0.16
N SER A 29 -10.49 -11.66 -0.97
CA SER A 29 -9.66 -12.50 -1.83
C SER A 29 -8.73 -11.64 -2.67
N ILE A 30 -7.42 -11.71 -2.40
CA ILE A 30 -6.37 -11.03 -3.16
C ILE A 30 -6.04 -11.77 -4.45
N ARG A 31 -6.41 -13.05 -4.54
CA ARG A 31 -6.08 -13.93 -5.66
C ARG A 31 -7.22 -14.89 -5.98
N LYS A 32 -7.29 -15.37 -7.22
CA LYS A 32 -8.21 -16.42 -7.69
C LYS A 32 -7.53 -17.20 -8.82
N GLY A 33 -7.20 -18.46 -8.57
CA GLY A 33 -6.36 -19.25 -9.49
C GLY A 33 -5.04 -18.53 -9.76
N ASN A 34 -4.73 -18.36 -11.05
CA ASN A 34 -3.52 -17.69 -11.55
C ASN A 34 -3.66 -16.17 -11.73
N VAL A 35 -4.64 -15.55 -11.07
CA VAL A 35 -4.86 -14.10 -11.10
C VAL A 35 -4.74 -13.54 -9.68
N CYS A 36 -4.07 -12.40 -9.54
CA CYS A 36 -4.01 -11.64 -8.30
C CYS A 36 -4.22 -10.14 -8.53
N VAL A 37 -4.51 -9.41 -7.46
CA VAL A 37 -4.57 -7.94 -7.48
C VAL A 37 -3.33 -7.34 -6.82
N ALA A 38 -2.86 -6.21 -7.36
CA ALA A 38 -1.70 -5.45 -6.90
C ALA A 38 -1.95 -3.94 -7.09
N GLY A 39 -1.10 -3.08 -6.53
CA GLY A 39 -1.23 -1.64 -6.61
C GLY A 39 -2.54 -1.14 -6.01
N ASP A 40 -3.10 -0.06 -6.56
CA ASP A 40 -4.36 0.53 -6.10
C ASP A 40 -5.56 -0.43 -6.15
N ALA A 41 -5.51 -1.48 -6.97
CA ALA A 41 -6.56 -2.51 -6.97
C ALA A 41 -6.55 -3.35 -5.68
N LEU A 42 -5.36 -3.58 -5.13
CA LEU A 42 -5.14 -4.24 -3.85
C LEU A 42 -5.29 -3.25 -2.71
N HIS A 43 -4.48 -2.20 -2.66
CA HIS A 43 -4.31 -1.34 -1.49
C HIS A 43 -4.58 0.16 -1.78
N PRO A 44 -5.79 0.52 -2.24
CA PRO A 44 -6.12 1.92 -2.47
C PRO A 44 -6.03 2.67 -1.13
N MET A 45 -5.17 3.69 -1.09
CA MET A 45 -4.90 4.46 0.11
C MET A 45 -5.06 5.95 -0.17
N THR A 46 -5.36 6.71 0.88
CA THR A 46 -5.39 8.16 0.78
C THR A 46 -3.97 8.71 0.56
N PRO A 47 -3.82 9.86 -0.12
CA PRO A 47 -2.51 10.39 -0.50
C PRO A 47 -1.69 10.89 0.70
N ASP A 48 -2.25 10.91 1.91
CA ASP A 48 -1.68 11.52 3.12
C ASP A 48 -0.31 10.94 3.53
N LEU A 49 0.02 9.72 3.08
CA LEU A 49 1.34 9.11 3.28
C LEU A 49 2.31 9.29 2.10
N GLY A 50 1.80 9.55 0.90
CA GLY A 50 2.57 9.49 -0.34
C GLY A 50 3.17 8.11 -0.65
N GLN A 51 2.64 7.02 -0.06
CA GLN A 51 3.23 5.67 -0.17
C GLN A 51 2.59 4.77 -1.24
N GLY A 52 1.52 5.19 -1.92
CA GLY A 52 0.81 4.35 -2.89
C GLY A 52 1.71 3.84 -4.01
N GLY A 53 2.48 4.74 -4.63
CA GLY A 53 3.44 4.38 -5.69
C GLY A 53 4.55 3.46 -5.19
N CYS A 54 5.13 3.75 -4.03
CA CYS A 54 6.15 2.89 -3.41
C CYS A 54 5.61 1.49 -3.14
N ALA A 55 4.40 1.38 -2.59
CA ALA A 55 3.75 0.10 -2.30
C ALA A 55 3.47 -0.71 -3.58
N ALA A 56 3.14 -0.05 -4.70
CA ALA A 56 2.99 -0.70 -5.99
C ALA A 56 4.34 -1.25 -6.52
N LEU A 57 5.45 -0.52 -6.31
CA LEU A 57 6.79 -1.02 -6.64
C LEU A 57 7.19 -2.21 -5.76
N GLU A 58 6.91 -2.13 -4.45
CA GLU A 58 7.11 -3.26 -3.54
C GLU A 58 6.34 -4.51 -4.01
N ASP A 59 5.11 -4.35 -4.50
CA ASP A 59 4.33 -5.45 -5.06
C ASP A 59 5.04 -6.10 -6.25
N GLY A 60 5.60 -5.29 -7.15
CA GLY A 60 6.34 -5.78 -8.32
C GLY A 60 7.54 -6.64 -7.93
N VAL A 61 8.33 -6.18 -6.95
CA VAL A 61 9.48 -6.94 -6.44
C VAL A 61 9.02 -8.25 -5.77
N VAL A 62 7.99 -8.20 -4.93
CA VAL A 62 7.50 -9.40 -4.24
C VAL A 62 6.87 -10.39 -5.22
N LEU A 63 6.14 -9.92 -6.23
CA LEU A 63 5.61 -10.78 -7.31
C LEU A 63 6.73 -11.47 -8.08
N ALA A 64 7.76 -10.72 -8.49
CA ALA A 64 8.91 -11.28 -9.21
C ALA A 64 9.58 -12.39 -8.39
N ARG A 65 9.75 -12.20 -7.08
CA ARG A 65 10.30 -13.22 -6.18
C ARG A 65 9.40 -14.44 -6.04
N CYS A 66 8.09 -14.24 -5.86
CA CYS A 66 7.15 -15.33 -5.69
C CYS A 66 6.93 -16.15 -6.97
N LEU A 67 7.11 -15.55 -8.15
CA LEU A 67 6.87 -16.19 -9.44
C LEU A 67 8.15 -16.62 -10.17
N GLY A 68 9.32 -16.13 -9.75
CA GLY A 68 10.60 -16.38 -10.44
C GLY A 68 10.84 -17.86 -10.72
N ASP A 69 10.78 -18.69 -9.68
CA ASP A 69 11.01 -20.13 -9.82
C ASP A 69 9.92 -20.84 -10.65
N ALA A 70 8.68 -20.36 -10.56
CA ALA A 70 7.54 -20.92 -11.29
C ALA A 70 7.67 -20.68 -12.81
N ILE A 71 8.15 -19.50 -13.21
CA ILE A 71 8.30 -19.06 -14.60
C ILE A 71 9.61 -19.57 -15.21
N LEU A 72 10.70 -19.60 -14.46
CA LEU A 72 12.01 -20.04 -14.95
C LEU A 72 12.11 -21.57 -15.12
N GLY A 73 11.04 -22.31 -14.85
CA GLY A 73 10.97 -23.75 -15.08
C GLY A 73 11.84 -24.57 -14.13
N GLY A 74 12.17 -24.03 -12.95
CA GLY A 74 13.12 -24.62 -12.01
C GLY A 74 12.59 -25.92 -11.41
N GLY A 75 12.87 -27.06 -12.06
CA GLY A 75 13.02 -28.42 -11.50
C GLY A 75 11.90 -29.07 -10.66
N GLY A 76 10.90 -28.32 -10.23
CA GLY A 76 9.84 -28.81 -9.33
C GLY A 76 8.77 -29.54 -10.12
N GLY A 77 8.49 -30.80 -9.76
CA GLY A 77 7.37 -31.55 -10.32
C GLY A 77 6.03 -30.81 -10.15
N GLY A 78 5.14 -30.94 -11.14
CA GLY A 78 3.84 -30.27 -11.19
C GLY A 78 3.65 -29.43 -12.46
N ALA A 79 2.40 -29.09 -12.77
CA ALA A 79 2.10 -28.23 -13.92
C ALA A 79 2.53 -26.78 -13.64
N GLU A 80 2.97 -26.06 -14.67
CA GLU A 80 3.35 -24.64 -14.56
C GLU A 80 2.27 -23.79 -13.87
N SER A 81 1.01 -24.03 -14.22
CA SER A 81 -0.15 -23.39 -13.62
C SER A 81 -0.21 -23.56 -12.09
N GLU A 82 0.11 -24.74 -11.55
CA GLU A 82 0.06 -24.99 -10.10
C GLU A 82 1.17 -24.23 -9.38
N ARG A 83 2.35 -24.12 -10.01
CA ARG A 83 3.48 -23.35 -9.47
C ARG A 83 3.18 -21.86 -9.46
N ILE A 84 2.56 -21.33 -10.52
CA ILE A 84 2.09 -19.95 -10.57
C ILE A 84 1.05 -19.69 -9.48
N GLU A 85 0.05 -20.56 -9.33
CA GLU A 85 -0.95 -20.41 -8.27
C GLU A 85 -0.32 -20.39 -6.88
N ALA A 86 0.66 -21.27 -6.62
CA ALA A 86 1.39 -21.29 -5.36
C ALA A 86 2.17 -20.00 -5.11
N GLY A 87 2.85 -19.47 -6.13
CA GLY A 87 3.55 -18.18 -6.06
C GLY A 87 2.60 -17.02 -5.76
N LEU A 88 1.46 -16.94 -6.44
CA LEU A 88 0.45 -15.91 -6.17
C LEU A 88 -0.19 -16.03 -4.79
N ARG A 89 -0.34 -17.25 -4.28
CA ARG A 89 -0.80 -17.49 -2.90
C ARG A 89 0.19 -16.92 -1.88
N GLU A 90 1.48 -17.11 -2.12
CA GLU A 90 2.52 -16.57 -1.24
C GLU A 90 2.61 -15.04 -1.34
N TYR A 91 2.54 -14.48 -2.54
CA TYR A 91 2.42 -13.02 -2.74
C TYR A 91 1.25 -12.44 -1.93
N ALA A 92 0.05 -13.04 -2.06
CA ALA A 92 -1.13 -12.60 -1.32
C ALA A 92 -0.93 -12.66 0.20
N ARG A 93 -0.24 -13.69 0.70
CA ARG A 93 0.09 -13.85 2.13
C ARG A 93 1.01 -12.73 2.62
N ILE A 94 2.10 -12.45 1.89
CA ILE A 94 3.09 -11.42 2.23
C ILE A 94 2.44 -10.03 2.21
N ARG A 95 1.67 -9.73 1.17
CA ARG A 95 1.16 -8.38 0.94
C ARG A 95 -0.10 -8.02 1.72
N ARG A 96 -0.87 -9.00 2.22
CA ARG A 96 -2.11 -8.74 2.97
C ARG A 96 -1.88 -7.84 4.19
N TRP A 97 -0.96 -8.21 5.07
CA TRP A 97 -0.70 -7.45 6.30
C TRP A 97 -0.10 -6.07 6.01
N ARG A 98 0.88 -6.04 5.10
CA ARG A 98 1.54 -4.81 4.66
C ARG A 98 0.55 -3.80 4.08
N SER A 99 -0.35 -4.27 3.20
CA SER A 99 -1.41 -3.46 2.59
C SER A 99 -2.37 -2.88 3.64
N ALA A 100 -2.81 -3.71 4.58
CA ALA A 100 -3.72 -3.28 5.65
C ALA A 100 -3.07 -2.23 6.57
N GLU A 101 -1.78 -2.39 6.89
CA GLU A 101 -1.02 -1.42 7.68
C GLU A 101 -0.89 -0.07 6.98
N LEU A 102 -0.58 -0.06 5.68
CA LEU A 102 -0.46 1.16 4.88
C LEU A 102 -1.78 1.93 4.82
N ILE A 103 -2.88 1.25 4.47
CA ILE A 103 -4.21 1.86 4.38
C ILE A 103 -4.65 2.41 5.74
N GLY A 104 -4.50 1.62 6.80
CA GLY A 104 -4.89 2.03 8.15
C GLY A 104 -4.07 3.23 8.65
N THR A 105 -2.77 3.26 8.35
CA THR A 105 -1.91 4.38 8.74
C THR A 105 -2.25 5.64 7.94
N ALA A 106 -2.52 5.52 6.64
CA ALA A 106 -2.92 6.64 5.80
C ALA A 106 -4.19 7.30 6.30
N TYR A 107 -5.19 6.48 6.63
CA TYR A 107 -6.44 6.97 7.19
C TYR A 107 -6.25 7.74 8.51
N VAL A 108 -5.44 7.20 9.45
CA VAL A 108 -5.17 7.90 10.72
C VAL A 108 -4.46 9.23 10.48
N VAL A 109 -3.51 9.28 9.55
CA VAL A 109 -2.81 10.52 9.19
C VAL A 109 -3.77 11.54 8.57
N GLY A 110 -4.58 11.14 7.58
CA GLY A 110 -5.57 12.02 6.95
C GLY A 110 -6.58 12.56 7.96
N PHE A 111 -7.14 11.69 8.82
CA PHE A 111 -8.04 12.10 9.89
C PHE A 111 -7.41 13.14 10.84
N MET A 112 -6.12 12.97 11.18
CA MET A 112 -5.40 13.93 12.04
C MET A 112 -5.07 15.25 11.33
N GLN A 113 -4.85 15.23 10.01
CA GLN A 113 -4.56 16.43 9.22
C GLN A 113 -5.83 17.27 9.01
N GLU A 114 -6.98 16.62 8.77
CA GLU A 114 -8.25 17.31 8.56
C GLU A 114 -8.92 17.76 9.86
N SER A 115 -8.57 17.17 11.01
CA SER A 115 -9.21 17.53 12.27
C SER A 115 -8.76 18.90 12.79
N SER A 116 -9.73 19.78 13.04
CA SER A 116 -9.55 21.08 13.69
C SER A 116 -9.72 21.05 15.22
N ASN A 117 -9.79 19.87 15.83
CA ASN A 117 -10.05 19.72 17.27
C ASN A 117 -8.81 20.02 18.10
N ALA A 118 -8.92 20.92 19.08
CA ALA A 118 -7.80 21.34 19.94
C ALA A 118 -7.11 20.18 20.67
N VAL A 119 -7.86 19.16 21.08
CA VAL A 119 -7.32 17.94 21.73
C VAL A 119 -6.51 17.10 20.75
N ILE A 120 -6.98 16.95 19.50
CA ILE A 120 -6.26 16.20 18.46
C ILE A 120 -5.01 16.96 18.02
N SER A 121 -5.07 18.30 17.91
CA SER A 121 -3.88 19.12 17.66
C SER A 121 -2.86 18.97 18.77
N PHE A 122 -3.27 19.04 20.04
CA PHE A 122 -2.35 18.87 21.17
C PHE A 122 -1.70 17.48 21.21
N LEU A 123 -2.48 16.42 20.98
CA LEU A 123 -1.97 15.05 20.88
C LEU A 123 -1.01 14.86 19.71
N ARG A 124 -1.34 15.44 18.54
CA ARG A 124 -0.48 15.48 17.36
C ARG A 124 0.85 16.13 17.69
N ASP A 125 0.83 17.32 18.27
CA ASP A 125 2.00 18.16 18.41
C ASP A 125 2.97 17.65 19.51
N ASN A 126 2.46 16.97 20.55
CA ASN A 126 3.28 16.61 21.71
C ASN A 126 3.78 15.14 21.74
N TRP A 127 3.04 14.19 21.19
CA TRP A 127 3.38 12.75 21.31
C TRP A 127 3.26 12.00 19.99
N LEU A 128 2.16 12.19 19.27
CA LEU A 128 1.89 11.42 18.06
C LEU A 128 2.78 11.78 16.90
N ALA A 129 3.18 13.05 16.70
CA ALA A 129 4.07 13.43 15.59
C ALA A 129 5.39 12.64 15.63
N ARG A 130 5.99 12.46 16.81
CA ARG A 130 7.25 11.69 16.95
C ARG A 130 7.04 10.19 16.70
N ALA A 131 5.96 9.61 17.21
CA ALA A 131 5.64 8.20 17.02
C ALA A 131 5.26 7.90 15.56
N LEU A 132 4.44 8.76 14.95
CA LEU A 132 4.08 8.70 13.53
C LEU A 132 5.30 8.83 12.65
N VAL A 133 6.15 9.85 12.83
CA VAL A 133 7.37 10.00 12.02
C VAL A 133 8.25 8.76 12.10
N ARG A 134 8.46 8.18 13.30
CA ARG A 134 9.20 6.92 13.43
C ARG A 134 8.53 5.76 12.70
N LYS A 135 7.20 5.65 12.79
CA LYS A 135 6.43 4.61 12.08
C LYS A 135 6.50 4.81 10.56
N LEU A 136 6.38 6.04 10.08
CA LEU A 136 6.47 6.41 8.67
C LEU A 136 7.86 6.09 8.10
N LEU A 137 8.92 6.46 8.82
CA LEU A 137 10.29 6.13 8.44
C LEU A 137 10.50 4.61 8.39
N LYS A 138 10.02 3.88 9.39
CA LYS A 138 10.06 2.41 9.40
C LYS A 138 9.24 1.79 8.28
N MET A 139 8.12 2.40 7.91
CA MET A 139 7.31 1.97 6.78
C MET A 139 8.00 2.23 5.45
N ALA A 140 8.77 3.31 5.30
CA ALA A 140 9.53 3.59 4.09
C ALA A 140 10.69 2.60 3.90
N ASP A 141 11.28 2.11 5.00
CA ASP A 141 12.36 1.12 5.00
C ASP A 141 11.81 -0.32 4.93
N TYR A 142 10.99 -0.60 3.91
CA TYR A 142 10.42 -1.93 3.71
C TYR A 142 11.38 -2.83 2.94
N TYR A 143 11.86 -3.88 3.60
CA TYR A 143 12.71 -4.87 2.98
C TYR A 143 11.88 -5.88 2.15
N CYS A 144 11.91 -5.72 0.83
CA CYS A 144 11.25 -6.64 -0.11
C CYS A 144 11.94 -8.00 -0.25
N GLY A 145 13.08 -8.23 0.41
CA GLY A 145 13.94 -9.41 0.25
C GLY A 145 14.90 -9.33 -0.94
N LYS A 146 15.79 -10.33 -1.06
CA LYS A 146 16.69 -10.46 -2.21
C LYS A 146 15.99 -11.21 -3.35
N LEU A 147 16.19 -10.71 -4.57
CA LEU A 147 15.87 -11.41 -5.82
C LEU A 147 16.89 -12.52 -6.07
#